data_AF-A0A089WTS2-F1
#
_entry.id   AF-A0A089WTS2-F1
#
_cell.length_a   1.000
_cell.length_b   1.000
_cell.length_c   1.000
_cell.angle_alpha   90.00
_cell.angle_beta   90.00
_cell.angle_gamma   90.00
#
_symmetry.space_group_name_H-M   'P 1'
#
loop_
_entity.id
_entity.type
_entity.pdbx_description
1 polymer ?
#
loop_
_entity_poly.entity_id
_entity_poly.type
_entity_poly.pdbx_seq_one_letter_code
_entity_poly.pdbx_strand_id
1 'polypeptide(L)'
;FTGDFHAIGAANNLLAAMIDNHIFQGNALKIDTRKITWRRCVDMNDRQLRNIVCGLGGKTNGMPREDGFDITVASEVMAVLCLSADIDDLKARLARIIIGYNTDDQPVTAGDLNAHGAMAALLKDALKPNLVQTLEGTPAFIHGGPFANIAHGCNSIMATRMALKLGEYAVTEAGFGADLGAEKFIDIKCRMAGLKPSAVVIVATVRALKHHGGVSKAHLGEENLEA
;
A
#
# COMPACT_ATOMS: atom_id res chain seq x y z
N PHE A 1 -16.17 -1.99 -3.52
CA PHE A 1 -16.59 -0.87 -2.65
C PHE A 1 -16.76 0.37 -3.51
N THR A 2 -15.93 1.40 -3.40
CA THR A 2 -16.03 2.65 -4.16
C THR A 2 -15.10 2.74 -5.38
N GLY A 3 -14.25 1.73 -5.58
CA GLY A 3 -13.34 1.65 -6.73
C GLY A 3 -11.88 2.00 -6.42
N ASP A 4 -11.56 2.34 -5.17
CA ASP A 4 -10.22 2.79 -4.75
C ASP A 4 -9.10 1.81 -5.15
N PHE A 5 -9.29 0.51 -4.90
CA PHE A 5 -8.28 -0.50 -5.22
C PHE A 5 -8.13 -0.69 -6.74
N HIS A 6 -9.20 -0.51 -7.51
CA HIS A 6 -9.10 -0.52 -8.97
C HIS A 6 -8.31 0.69 -9.48
N ALA A 7 -8.52 1.88 -8.90
CA ALA A 7 -7.75 3.08 -9.23
C ALA A 7 -6.26 2.92 -8.89
N ILE A 8 -5.94 2.34 -7.73
CA ILE A 8 -4.56 2.01 -7.32
C ILE A 8 -3.93 1.01 -8.28
N GLY A 9 -4.64 -0.06 -8.62
CA GLY A 9 -4.17 -1.04 -9.61
C GLY A 9 -3.93 -0.40 -10.98
N ALA A 10 -4.82 0.48 -11.42
CA ALA A 10 -4.67 1.22 -12.68
C ALA A 10 -3.43 2.13 -12.67
N ALA A 11 -3.23 2.90 -11.60
CA ALA A 11 -2.06 3.77 -11.47
C ALA A 11 -0.74 2.97 -11.41
N ASN A 12 -0.71 1.86 -10.66
CA ASN A 12 0.45 0.97 -10.59
C ASN A 12 0.82 0.39 -11.95
N ASN A 13 -0.18 -0.13 -12.66
CA ASN A 13 0.02 -0.80 -13.94
C ASN A 13 0.25 0.19 -15.09
N LEU A 14 -0.25 1.44 -14.98
CA LEU A 14 0.16 2.53 -15.87
C LEU A 14 1.67 2.77 -15.76
N LEU A 15 2.22 2.87 -14.54
CA LEU A 15 3.65 3.06 -14.35
C LEU A 15 4.46 1.90 -14.93
N ALA A 16 4.03 0.65 -14.69
CA ALA A 16 4.65 -0.52 -15.30
C ALA A 16 4.64 -0.47 -16.85
N ALA A 17 3.51 -0.08 -17.44
CA ALA A 17 3.39 0.10 -18.88
C ALA A 17 4.28 1.23 -19.42
N MET A 18 4.40 2.35 -18.69
CA MET A 18 5.26 3.47 -19.07
C MET A 18 6.75 3.11 -19.01
N ILE A 19 7.17 2.30 -18.03
CA ILE A 19 8.55 1.79 -17.94
C ILE A 19 8.90 0.98 -19.19
N ASP A 20 8.09 -0.04 -19.51
CA ASP A 20 8.35 -0.92 -20.65
C ASP A 20 8.22 -0.18 -21.99
N ASN A 21 7.27 0.76 -22.11
CA ASN A 21 7.15 1.62 -23.29
C ASN A 21 8.37 2.54 -23.46
N HIS A 22 8.89 3.14 -22.37
CA HIS A 22 10.10 3.97 -22.46
C HIS A 22 11.31 3.18 -22.95
N ILE A 23 11.47 1.95 -22.45
CA ILE A 23 12.52 1.03 -22.90
C ILE A 23 12.34 0.72 -24.39
N PHE A 24 11.11 0.40 -24.81
CA PHE A 24 10.78 0.10 -26.20
C PHE A 24 11.03 1.27 -27.16
N GLN A 25 10.73 2.50 -26.76
CA GLN A 25 10.85 3.71 -27.59
C GLN A 25 12.28 4.27 -27.68
N GLY A 26 13.27 3.58 -27.13
CA GLY A 26 14.69 3.95 -27.26
C GLY A 26 15.46 4.02 -25.94
N ASN A 27 14.80 3.78 -24.80
CA ASN A 27 15.43 3.67 -23.49
C ASN A 27 16.41 4.82 -23.17
N ALA A 28 16.00 6.08 -23.37
CA ALA A 28 16.88 7.24 -23.18
C ALA A 28 17.44 7.36 -21.74
N LEU A 29 16.75 6.76 -20.76
CA LEU A 29 17.18 6.70 -19.35
C LEU A 29 18.13 5.52 -19.06
N LYS A 30 18.45 4.71 -20.08
CA LYS A 30 19.31 3.52 -19.99
C LYS A 30 18.91 2.57 -18.87
N ILE A 31 17.61 2.36 -18.68
CA ILE A 31 17.08 1.45 -17.65
C ILE A 31 17.63 0.04 -17.92
N ASP A 32 18.25 -0.58 -16.91
CA ASP A 32 18.67 -1.97 -16.97
C ASP A 32 17.47 -2.86 -16.63
N THR A 33 17.00 -3.66 -17.60
CA THR A 33 15.81 -4.49 -17.45
C THR A 33 15.92 -5.54 -16.34
N ARG A 34 17.15 -5.86 -15.91
CA ARG A 34 17.44 -6.80 -14.82
C ARG A 34 17.36 -6.14 -13.45
N LYS A 35 17.38 -4.81 -13.40
CA LYS A 35 17.38 -3.99 -12.17
C LYS A 35 16.08 -3.20 -11.99
N ILE A 36 15.02 -3.58 -12.69
CA ILE A 36 13.68 -3.04 -12.46
C ILE A 36 13.14 -3.64 -11.17
N THR A 37 12.84 -2.79 -10.19
CA THR A 37 12.27 -3.19 -8.91
C THR A 37 10.74 -3.06 -8.91
N TRP A 38 10.19 -2.22 -9.80
CA TRP A 38 8.76 -2.03 -9.93
C TRP A 38 8.07 -3.26 -10.54
N ARG A 39 7.12 -3.82 -9.80
CA ARG A 39 6.31 -4.98 -10.20
C ARG A 39 4.90 -4.53 -10.61
N ARG A 40 4.22 -5.37 -11.39
CA ARG A 40 2.80 -5.20 -11.73
C ARG A 40 1.93 -5.59 -10.53
N CYS A 41 0.64 -5.28 -10.56
CA CYS A 41 -0.27 -5.73 -9.50
C CYS A 41 -1.66 -6.11 -10.00
N VAL A 42 -2.32 -6.98 -9.22
CA VAL A 42 -3.71 -7.38 -9.43
C VAL A 42 -4.35 -7.72 -8.09
N ASP A 43 -5.61 -7.34 -7.87
CA ASP A 43 -6.32 -7.64 -6.62
C ASP A 43 -6.99 -9.01 -6.68
N MET A 44 -6.17 -10.05 -6.87
CA MET A 44 -6.58 -11.45 -6.93
C MET A 44 -5.51 -12.32 -6.29
N ASN A 45 -5.94 -13.40 -5.62
CA ASN A 45 -5.02 -14.39 -5.07
C ASN A 45 -4.51 -15.34 -6.16
N ASP A 46 -3.72 -14.80 -7.10
CA ASP A 46 -3.18 -15.55 -8.23
C ASP A 46 -1.69 -15.87 -8.05
N ARG A 47 -1.41 -17.12 -7.67
CA ARG A 47 -0.02 -17.58 -7.49
C ARG A 47 0.74 -17.69 -8.82
N GLN A 48 0.05 -17.80 -9.96
CA GLN A 48 0.65 -18.04 -11.27
C GLN A 48 1.45 -16.84 -11.77
N LEU A 49 1.09 -15.64 -11.31
CA LEU A 49 1.70 -14.38 -11.72
C LEU A 49 2.89 -13.94 -10.85
N ARG A 50 3.29 -14.75 -9.85
CA ARG A 50 4.39 -14.40 -8.95
C ARG A 50 5.72 -14.19 -9.68
N ASN A 51 6.00 -15.04 -10.66
CA ASN A 51 7.20 -14.95 -11.50
C ASN A 51 6.79 -15.20 -12.96
N ILE A 52 7.07 -14.23 -13.82
CA ILE A 52 6.75 -14.31 -15.24
C ILE A 52 7.93 -13.81 -16.08
N VAL A 53 7.88 -14.09 -17.38
CA VAL A 53 8.67 -13.38 -18.39
C VAL A 53 7.69 -12.61 -19.26
N CYS A 54 7.89 -11.30 -19.40
CA CYS A 54 7.06 -10.43 -20.25
C CYS A 54 7.86 -9.93 -21.47
N GLY A 55 7.20 -9.21 -22.39
CA GLY A 55 7.86 -8.65 -23.58
C GLY A 55 8.30 -9.69 -24.62
N LEU A 56 7.66 -10.87 -24.64
CA LEU A 56 7.91 -11.94 -25.61
C LEU A 56 7.18 -11.68 -26.94
N GLY A 57 7.49 -12.50 -27.95
CA GLY A 57 6.80 -12.47 -29.24
C GLY A 57 7.45 -11.58 -30.32
N GLY A 58 8.74 -11.26 -30.16
CA GLY A 58 9.53 -10.57 -31.18
C GLY A 58 9.58 -9.05 -31.00
N LYS A 59 10.33 -8.38 -31.89
CA LYS A 59 10.72 -6.97 -31.74
C LYS A 59 9.55 -6.01 -31.57
N THR A 60 8.37 -6.29 -32.14
CA THR A 60 7.20 -5.40 -32.05
C THR A 60 6.51 -5.41 -30.69
N ASN A 61 6.83 -6.38 -29.81
CA ASN A 61 6.11 -6.64 -28.57
C ASN A 61 6.90 -6.26 -27.30
N GLY A 62 8.05 -5.60 -27.47
CA GLY A 62 8.87 -5.12 -26.35
C GLY A 62 10.25 -5.79 -26.25
N MET A 63 10.86 -5.64 -25.08
CA MET A 63 12.13 -6.27 -24.70
C MET A 63 11.87 -7.35 -23.65
N PRO A 64 12.26 -8.61 -23.87
CA PRO A 64 12.08 -9.67 -22.88
C PRO A 64 12.74 -9.35 -21.55
N ARG A 65 12.01 -9.53 -20.44
CA ARG A 65 12.54 -9.43 -19.08
C ARG A 65 11.75 -10.27 -18.08
N GLU A 66 12.40 -10.61 -16.98
CA GLU A 66 11.72 -11.16 -15.80
C GLU A 66 10.85 -10.08 -15.14
N ASP A 67 9.69 -10.50 -14.63
CA ASP A 67 8.74 -9.64 -13.95
C ASP A 67 7.87 -10.45 -12.97
N GLY A 68 6.97 -9.78 -12.27
CA GLY A 68 5.93 -10.46 -11.52
C GLY A 68 4.83 -9.52 -11.07
N PHE A 69 3.81 -10.11 -10.47
CA PHE A 69 2.70 -9.41 -9.88
C PHE A 69 2.70 -9.57 -8.37
N ASP A 70 2.31 -8.49 -7.70
CA ASP A 70 1.92 -8.50 -6.30
C ASP A 70 0.41 -8.23 -6.17
N ILE A 71 -0.15 -8.58 -5.01
CA ILE A 71 -1.53 -8.19 -4.71
C ILE A 71 -1.61 -6.66 -4.58
N THR A 72 -2.65 -6.01 -5.08
CA THR A 72 -2.73 -4.53 -5.19
C THR A 72 -2.42 -3.79 -3.89
N VAL A 73 -2.83 -4.32 -2.73
CA VAL A 73 -2.56 -3.73 -1.41
C VAL A 73 -1.08 -3.70 -1.01
N ALA A 74 -0.24 -4.49 -1.70
CA ALA A 74 1.21 -4.51 -1.52
C ALA A 74 1.94 -3.42 -2.34
N SER A 75 1.25 -2.78 -3.28
CA SER A 75 1.83 -1.72 -4.12
C SER A 75 2.29 -0.53 -3.28
N GLU A 76 3.44 0.06 -3.62
CA GLU A 76 3.88 1.32 -3.03
C GLU A 76 2.87 2.46 -3.30
N VAL A 77 2.08 2.39 -4.38
CA VAL A 77 0.98 3.34 -4.64
C VAL A 77 -0.05 3.31 -3.51
N MET A 78 -0.36 2.14 -2.95
CA MET A 78 -1.26 2.02 -1.79
C MET A 78 -0.66 2.72 -0.56
N ALA A 79 0.61 2.49 -0.27
CA ALA A 79 1.30 3.12 0.85
C ALA A 79 1.37 4.65 0.68
N VAL A 80 1.69 5.12 -0.52
CA VAL A 80 1.73 6.54 -0.90
C VAL A 80 0.35 7.18 -0.75
N LEU A 81 -0.72 6.56 -1.24
CA LEU A 81 -2.09 7.05 -1.05
C LEU A 81 -2.46 7.16 0.43
N CYS A 82 -2.09 6.17 1.23
CA CYS A 82 -2.39 6.17 2.66
C CYS A 82 -1.58 7.22 3.44
N LEU A 83 -0.40 7.61 2.97
CA LEU A 83 0.47 8.59 3.62
C LEU A 83 0.40 10.00 3.01
N SER A 84 -0.46 10.22 2.02
CA SER A 84 -0.62 11.54 1.39
C SER A 84 -1.53 12.45 2.20
N ALA A 85 -1.13 13.71 2.35
CA ALA A 85 -1.95 14.73 3.01
C ALA A 85 -3.03 15.34 2.09
N ASP A 86 -2.73 15.43 0.80
CA ASP A 86 -3.55 16.02 -0.26
C ASP A 86 -3.05 15.56 -1.65
N ILE A 87 -3.64 16.09 -2.72
CA ILE A 87 -3.33 15.69 -4.09
C ILE A 87 -1.93 16.13 -4.56
N ASP A 88 -1.41 17.24 -4.05
CA ASP A 88 -0.08 17.73 -4.41
C ASP A 88 1.01 16.93 -3.70
N ASP A 89 0.80 16.58 -2.42
CA ASP A 89 1.64 15.63 -1.69
C ASP A 89 1.61 14.24 -2.34
N LEU A 90 0.43 13.76 -2.76
CA LEU A 90 0.30 12.49 -3.50
C LEU A 90 1.18 12.51 -4.76
N LYS A 91 1.01 13.52 -5.61
CA LYS A 91 1.75 13.67 -6.86
C LYS A 91 3.27 13.76 -6.62
N ALA A 92 3.69 14.51 -5.59
CA ALA A 92 5.09 14.64 -5.23
C ALA A 92 5.69 13.32 -4.70
N ARG A 93 4.92 12.53 -3.93
CA ARG A 93 5.33 11.20 -3.47
C ARG A 93 5.44 10.21 -4.62
N LEU A 94 4.44 10.17 -5.51
CA LEU A 94 4.46 9.33 -6.71
C LEU A 94 5.69 9.63 -7.57
N ALA A 95 6.06 10.89 -7.74
CA ALA A 95 7.25 11.27 -8.52
C ALA A 95 8.57 10.73 -7.94
N ARG A 96 8.65 10.50 -6.62
CA ARG A 96 9.85 10.02 -5.93
C ARG A 96 9.99 8.49 -5.90
N ILE A 97 8.98 7.74 -6.36
CA ILE A 97 9.03 6.28 -6.43
C ILE A 97 10.19 5.87 -7.32
N ILE A 98 11.10 5.05 -6.79
CA ILE A 98 12.19 4.44 -7.55
C ILE A 98 11.64 3.19 -8.25
N ILE A 99 11.75 3.16 -9.57
CA ILE A 99 11.23 2.04 -10.38
C ILE A 99 12.31 1.01 -10.76
N GLY A 100 13.57 1.35 -10.55
CA GLY A 100 14.72 0.52 -10.84
C GLY A 100 15.98 1.34 -11.00
N TYR A 101 16.98 0.77 -11.66
CA TYR A 101 18.29 1.38 -11.85
C TYR A 101 18.70 1.36 -13.32
N ASN A 102 19.48 2.37 -13.72
CA ASN A 102 20.08 2.42 -15.05
C ASN A 102 21.38 1.61 -15.13
N THR A 103 21.99 1.54 -16.32
CA THR A 103 23.26 0.82 -16.55
C THR A 103 24.44 1.37 -15.74
N ASP A 104 24.34 2.61 -15.27
CA ASP A 104 25.35 3.31 -14.47
C ASP A 104 25.04 3.23 -12.95
N ASP A 105 24.11 2.35 -12.54
CA ASP A 105 23.67 2.13 -11.15
C ASP A 105 22.99 3.34 -10.48
N GLN A 106 22.49 4.30 -11.27
CA GLN A 106 21.72 5.43 -10.77
C GLN A 106 20.23 5.07 -10.67
N PRO A 107 19.54 5.51 -9.60
CA PRO A 107 18.11 5.26 -9.45
C PRO A 107 17.32 6.00 -10.53
N VAL A 108 16.32 5.32 -11.09
CA VAL A 108 15.35 5.91 -12.02
C VAL A 108 14.01 5.99 -11.31
N THR A 109 13.35 7.14 -11.40
CA THR A 109 12.09 7.41 -10.71
C THR A 109 10.90 7.46 -11.66
N ALA A 110 9.69 7.35 -11.11
CA ALA A 110 8.46 7.65 -11.85
C ALA A 110 8.38 9.13 -12.30
N GLY A 111 9.10 10.02 -11.61
CA GLY A 111 9.33 11.41 -12.00
C GLY A 111 10.07 11.53 -13.33
N ASP A 112 11.14 10.77 -13.51
CA ASP A 112 11.96 10.76 -14.74
C ASP A 112 11.17 10.28 -15.96
N LEU A 113 10.14 9.45 -15.74
CA LEU A 113 9.20 8.99 -16.76
C LEU A 113 7.99 9.92 -16.95
N ASN A 114 7.89 11.02 -16.19
CA ASN A 114 6.74 11.93 -16.15
C ASN A 114 5.40 11.22 -15.86
N ALA A 115 5.42 10.10 -15.12
CA ALA A 115 4.22 9.28 -14.88
C ALA A 115 3.32 9.83 -13.76
N HIS A 116 3.91 10.54 -12.80
CA HIS A 116 3.28 10.96 -11.55
C HIS A 116 1.98 11.78 -11.73
N GLY A 117 1.91 12.65 -12.76
CA GLY A 117 0.71 13.43 -13.05
C GLY A 117 -0.47 12.55 -13.51
N ALA A 118 -0.21 11.61 -14.42
CA ALA A 118 -1.22 10.69 -14.92
C ALA A 118 -1.67 9.68 -13.83
N MET A 119 -0.73 9.19 -13.02
CA MET A 119 -1.05 8.37 -11.84
C MET A 119 -1.94 9.13 -10.84
N ALA A 120 -1.61 10.39 -10.52
CA ALA A 120 -2.42 11.21 -9.63
C ALA A 120 -3.83 11.47 -10.20
N ALA A 121 -3.96 11.63 -11.52
CA ALA A 121 -5.27 11.78 -12.17
C ALA A 121 -6.15 10.53 -12.01
N LEU A 122 -5.58 9.33 -12.15
CA LEU A 122 -6.29 8.05 -11.89
C LEU A 122 -6.73 7.90 -10.43
N LEU A 123 -5.97 8.49 -9.50
CA LEU A 123 -6.22 8.40 -8.05
C LEU A 123 -7.06 9.56 -7.50
N LYS A 124 -7.42 10.55 -8.32
CA LYS A 124 -8.07 11.80 -7.87
C LYS A 124 -9.30 11.55 -7.00
N ASP A 125 -10.20 10.67 -7.43
CA ASP A 125 -11.41 10.35 -6.68
C ASP A 125 -11.16 9.32 -5.58
N ALA A 126 -10.27 8.36 -5.83
CA ALA A 126 -9.85 7.35 -4.86
C ALA A 126 -9.07 7.92 -3.66
N LEU A 127 -8.66 9.20 -3.72
CA LEU A 127 -8.04 9.90 -2.60
C LEU A 127 -9.06 10.40 -1.56
N LYS A 128 -10.36 10.41 -1.90
CA LYS A 128 -11.44 10.91 -1.04
C LYS A 128 -11.88 9.82 -0.05
N PRO A 129 -11.84 10.05 1.28
CA PRO A 129 -12.32 9.09 2.27
C PRO A 129 -13.78 8.67 2.07
N ASN A 130 -14.07 7.37 2.15
CA ASN A 130 -15.41 6.84 1.95
C ASN A 130 -16.18 6.78 3.28
N LEU A 131 -17.30 7.50 3.36
CA LEU A 131 -18.19 7.48 4.52
C LEU A 131 -19.17 6.31 4.45
N VAL A 132 -19.26 5.55 5.54
CA VAL A 132 -20.29 4.53 5.80
C VAL A 132 -20.78 4.68 7.24
N GLN A 133 -21.59 3.74 7.72
CA GLN A 133 -22.10 3.72 9.09
C GLN A 133 -21.98 2.33 9.72
N THR A 134 -21.89 2.28 11.05
CA THR A 134 -22.04 1.04 11.85
C THR A 134 -23.51 0.61 11.90
N LEU A 135 -23.79 -0.55 12.53
CA LEU A 135 -25.16 -1.04 12.74
C LEU A 135 -26.04 -0.05 13.55
N GLU A 136 -25.41 0.78 14.39
CA GLU A 136 -26.08 1.76 15.25
C GLU A 136 -26.09 3.18 14.65
N GLY A 137 -25.69 3.32 13.38
CA GLY A 137 -25.68 4.61 12.68
C GLY A 137 -24.48 5.50 12.99
N THR A 138 -23.46 5.01 13.70
CA THR A 138 -22.22 5.77 13.95
C THR A 138 -21.45 5.95 12.65
N PRO A 139 -21.03 7.18 12.29
CA PRO A 139 -20.21 7.43 11.10
C PRO A 139 -18.87 6.67 11.14
N ALA A 140 -18.48 6.06 10.02
CA ALA A 140 -17.20 5.38 9.88
C ALA A 140 -16.55 5.68 8.52
N PHE A 141 -15.24 5.92 8.50
CA PHE A 141 -14.47 6.05 7.27
C PHE A 141 -13.72 4.76 6.95
N ILE A 142 -13.90 4.22 5.74
CA ILE A 142 -13.12 3.09 5.22
C ILE A 142 -12.28 3.60 4.06
N HIS A 143 -10.96 3.74 4.24
CA HIS A 143 -10.10 4.33 3.21
C HIS A 143 -8.63 3.92 3.34
N GLY A 144 -8.09 3.37 2.26
CA GLY A 144 -6.75 2.77 2.24
C GLY A 144 -6.72 1.37 2.85
N GLY A 145 -5.60 0.68 2.64
CA GLY A 145 -5.38 -0.66 3.17
C GLY A 145 -4.02 -1.22 2.77
N PRO A 146 -2.90 -0.60 3.18
CA PRO A 146 -1.57 -1.12 2.91
C PRO A 146 -1.29 -2.32 3.82
N PHE A 147 -0.39 -3.20 3.39
CA PHE A 147 0.12 -4.24 4.28
C PHE A 147 0.82 -3.67 5.52
N ALA A 148 0.83 -4.45 6.61
CA ALA A 148 1.45 -4.10 7.88
C ALA A 148 2.86 -4.70 8.06
N ASN A 149 3.35 -5.49 7.10
CA ASN A 149 4.72 -6.02 7.09
C ASN A 149 5.66 -5.13 6.23
N ILE A 150 5.45 -5.07 4.92
CA ILE A 150 6.24 -4.28 3.96
C ILE A 150 5.85 -2.80 3.93
N ALA A 151 4.74 -2.44 4.55
CA ALA A 151 4.27 -1.07 4.72
C ALA A 151 3.76 -0.86 6.16
N HIS A 152 3.05 0.24 6.40
CA HIS A 152 2.71 0.73 7.73
C HIS A 152 1.37 0.24 8.28
N GLY A 153 0.56 -0.50 7.50
CA GLY A 153 -0.60 -1.20 8.04
C GLY A 153 -1.73 -0.35 8.60
N CYS A 154 -1.88 0.91 8.18
CA CYS A 154 -2.91 1.82 8.69
C CYS A 154 -3.83 2.31 7.57
N ASN A 155 -5.05 2.71 7.91
CA ASN A 155 -5.89 3.51 7.02
C ASN A 155 -5.24 4.87 6.70
N SER A 156 -5.75 5.56 5.68
CA SER A 156 -5.15 6.81 5.22
C SER A 156 -5.06 7.94 6.27
N ILE A 157 -4.05 8.80 6.12
CA ILE A 157 -3.92 10.06 6.86
C ILE A 157 -5.14 10.95 6.62
N MET A 158 -5.62 11.06 5.38
CA MET A 158 -6.78 11.91 5.05
C MET A 158 -8.04 11.49 5.81
N ALA A 159 -8.37 10.20 5.87
CA ALA A 159 -9.52 9.72 6.63
C ALA A 159 -9.36 9.98 8.14
N THR A 160 -8.16 9.77 8.67
CA THR A 160 -7.87 9.99 10.10
C THR A 160 -7.99 11.48 10.47
N ARG A 161 -7.44 12.37 9.65
CA ARG A 161 -7.57 13.82 9.83
C ARG A 161 -9.00 14.30 9.69
N MET A 162 -9.75 13.76 8.72
CA MET A 162 -11.16 14.09 8.52
C MET A 162 -12.00 13.67 9.74
N ALA A 163 -11.79 12.46 10.27
CA ALA A 163 -12.44 12.00 11.51
C ALA A 163 -12.15 12.94 12.69
N LEU A 164 -10.88 13.32 12.91
CA LEU A 164 -10.47 14.23 13.98
C LEU A 164 -11.04 15.66 13.84
N LYS A 165 -11.42 16.08 12.63
CA LYS A 165 -12.02 17.40 12.40
C LYS A 165 -13.53 17.40 12.53
N LEU A 166 -14.19 16.26 12.32
CA LEU A 166 -15.64 16.14 12.32
C LEU A 166 -16.22 15.54 13.60
N GLY A 167 -15.41 14.82 14.39
CA GLY A 167 -15.83 14.22 15.66
C GLY A 167 -14.97 14.66 16.83
N GLU A 168 -15.50 14.51 18.04
CA GLU A 168 -14.76 14.75 19.29
C GLU A 168 -13.69 13.68 19.54
N TYR A 169 -13.96 12.45 19.10
CA TYR A 169 -13.06 11.31 19.16
C TYR A 169 -12.95 10.64 17.80
N ALA A 170 -11.73 10.27 17.40
CA ALA A 170 -11.46 9.43 16.24
C ALA A 170 -10.81 8.13 16.69
N VAL A 171 -11.53 7.02 16.56
CA VAL A 171 -11.00 5.67 16.81
C VAL A 171 -10.44 5.13 15.50
N THR A 172 -9.21 4.65 15.54
CA THR A 172 -8.51 4.05 14.39
C THR A 172 -7.67 2.88 14.87
N GLU A 173 -7.16 2.07 13.94
CA GLU A 173 -6.43 0.85 14.22
C GLU A 173 -5.23 0.69 13.26
N ALA A 174 -4.36 -0.26 13.58
CA ALA A 174 -3.24 -0.67 12.74
C ALA A 174 -3.18 -2.20 12.70
N GLY A 175 -2.75 -2.76 11.58
CA GLY A 175 -2.71 -4.21 11.37
C GLY A 175 -1.62 -4.93 12.18
N PHE A 176 -1.84 -6.23 12.43
CA PHE A 176 -1.02 -7.08 13.31
C PHE A 176 -1.02 -6.63 14.79
N GLY A 177 -0.04 -7.10 15.57
CA GLY A 177 0.14 -6.72 16.97
C GLY A 177 0.77 -5.34 17.13
N ALA A 178 0.91 -4.89 18.39
CA ALA A 178 1.50 -3.59 18.71
C ALA A 178 3.00 -3.50 18.35
N ASP A 179 3.68 -4.64 18.26
CA ASP A 179 5.06 -4.81 17.83
C ASP A 179 5.30 -4.43 16.36
N LEU A 180 4.25 -4.47 15.52
CA LEU A 180 4.31 -4.06 14.11
C LEU A 180 3.38 -2.88 13.82
N GLY A 181 2.09 -3.03 14.07
CA GLY A 181 1.09 -2.04 13.69
C GLY A 181 1.20 -0.76 14.49
N ALA A 182 1.25 -0.86 15.83
CA ALA A 182 1.29 0.32 16.69
C ALA A 182 2.62 1.07 16.57
N GLU A 183 3.75 0.36 16.50
CA GLU A 183 5.07 0.94 16.21
C GLU A 183 5.02 1.76 14.92
N LYS A 184 4.61 1.16 13.79
CA LYS A 184 4.53 1.87 12.51
C LYS A 184 3.50 2.99 12.49
N PHE A 185 2.40 2.85 13.23
CA PHE A 185 1.42 3.93 13.39
C PHE A 185 2.06 5.15 14.07
N ILE A 186 2.88 4.95 15.09
CA ILE A 186 3.54 6.03 15.85
C ILE A 186 4.75 6.56 15.09
N ASP A 187 5.66 5.69 14.66
CA ASP A 187 6.96 6.07 14.12
C ASP A 187 6.92 6.49 12.65
N ILE A 188 5.91 6.06 11.88
CA ILE A 188 5.72 6.46 10.49
C ILE A 188 4.51 7.41 10.37
N LYS A 189 3.29 6.92 10.63
CA LYS A 189 2.06 7.67 10.33
C LYS A 189 1.95 8.93 11.20
N CYS A 190 2.13 8.84 12.51
CA CYS A 190 2.04 10.01 13.40
C CYS A 190 3.14 11.02 13.11
N ARG A 191 4.38 10.56 12.90
CA ARG A 191 5.51 11.42 12.53
C ARG A 191 5.26 12.19 11.24
N MET A 192 4.76 11.53 10.19
CA MET A 192 4.44 12.19 8.91
C MET A 192 3.20 13.09 8.99
N ALA A 193 2.19 12.69 9.76
CA ALA A 193 0.91 13.37 9.81
C ALA A 193 0.81 14.45 10.89
N GLY A 194 1.78 14.54 11.81
CA GLY A 194 1.70 15.40 13.00
C GLY A 194 0.59 14.97 13.97
N LEU A 195 0.25 13.68 14.00
CA LEU A 195 -0.80 13.15 14.89
C LEU A 195 -0.21 12.81 16.26
N LYS A 196 -1.01 12.97 17.31
CA LYS A 196 -0.65 12.58 18.68
C LYS A 196 -1.79 11.75 19.28
N PRO A 197 -1.63 10.42 19.43
CA PRO A 197 -2.64 9.59 20.08
C PRO A 197 -2.87 10.04 21.52
N SER A 198 -4.13 10.23 21.90
CA SER A 198 -4.52 10.58 23.27
C SER A 198 -4.64 9.35 24.19
N ALA A 199 -4.90 8.18 23.60
CA ALA A 199 -5.00 6.90 24.28
C ALA A 199 -4.70 5.76 23.29
N VAL A 200 -4.34 4.59 23.83
CA VAL A 200 -4.13 3.36 23.07
C VAL A 200 -4.93 2.24 23.74
N VAL A 201 -5.65 1.45 22.94
CA VAL A 201 -6.36 0.25 23.40
C VAL A 201 -5.65 -0.97 22.85
N ILE A 202 -5.15 -1.84 23.72
CA ILE A 202 -4.52 -3.11 23.34
C ILE A 202 -5.57 -4.22 23.49
N VAL A 203 -6.02 -4.77 22.37
CA VAL A 203 -7.00 -5.86 22.37
C VAL A 203 -6.31 -7.17 22.71
N ALA A 204 -6.87 -7.90 23.67
CA ALA A 204 -6.43 -9.24 24.04
C ALA A 204 -7.64 -10.16 24.25
N THR A 205 -7.42 -11.48 24.13
CA THR A 205 -8.44 -12.48 24.48
C THR A 205 -7.81 -13.56 25.34
N VAL A 206 -8.57 -14.11 26.30
CA VAL A 206 -8.10 -15.21 27.18
C VAL A 206 -7.57 -16.38 26.35
N ARG A 207 -8.22 -16.72 25.23
CA ARG A 207 -7.77 -17.78 24.34
C ARG A 207 -6.45 -17.47 23.64
N ALA A 208 -6.22 -16.22 23.23
CA ALA A 208 -4.95 -15.83 22.63
C ALA A 208 -3.79 -15.89 23.64
N LEU A 209 -4.03 -15.44 24.88
CA LEU A 209 -3.03 -15.51 25.95
C LEU A 209 -2.65 -16.96 26.27
N LYS A 210 -3.63 -17.85 26.49
CA LYS A 210 -3.39 -19.30 26.68
C LYS A 210 -2.62 -19.91 25.51
N HIS A 211 -2.91 -19.49 24.28
CA HIS A 211 -2.19 -20.00 23.12
C HIS A 211 -0.71 -19.57 23.15
N HIS A 212 -0.43 -18.32 23.51
CA HIS A 212 0.93 -17.85 23.73
C HIS A 212 1.62 -18.52 24.94
N GLY A 213 0.85 -18.96 25.94
CA GLY A 213 1.30 -19.79 27.06
C GLY A 213 1.53 -21.27 26.69
N GLY A 214 1.30 -21.68 25.44
CA GLY A 214 1.60 -23.03 24.93
C GLY A 214 0.39 -23.96 24.80
N VAL A 215 -0.83 -23.51 25.12
CA VAL A 215 -2.03 -24.32 24.91
C VAL A 215 -2.29 -24.47 23.41
N SER A 216 -2.54 -25.70 22.97
CA SER A 216 -2.82 -25.97 21.56
C SER A 216 -4.20 -25.42 21.16
N LYS A 217 -4.35 -25.11 19.87
CA LYS A 217 -5.59 -24.52 19.32
C LYS A 217 -6.85 -25.32 19.64
N ALA A 218 -6.72 -26.65 19.77
CA ALA A 218 -7.84 -27.55 20.06
C ALA A 218 -8.38 -27.40 21.50
N HIS A 219 -7.54 -26.99 22.46
CA HIS A 219 -7.88 -26.94 23.89
C HIS A 219 -8.13 -25.52 24.43
N LEU A 220 -8.21 -24.51 23.56
CA LEU A 220 -8.40 -23.11 23.99
C LEU A 220 -9.76 -22.84 24.64
N GLY A 221 -10.74 -23.75 24.53
CA GLY A 221 -12.04 -23.64 25.18
C GLY A 221 -12.04 -23.98 26.67
N GLU A 222 -11.03 -24.71 27.14
CA GLU A 222 -10.95 -25.20 28.52
C GLU A 222 -10.36 -24.15 29.45
N GLU A 223 -10.85 -24.07 30.69
CA GLU A 223 -10.24 -23.20 31.71
C GLU A 223 -8.81 -23.67 31.98
N ASN A 224 -7.86 -22.73 31.95
CA ASN A 224 -6.47 -22.98 32.31
C ASN A 224 -5.89 -21.64 32.80
N LEU A 225 -5.62 -21.56 34.10
CA LEU A 225 -5.11 -20.35 34.76
C LEU A 225 -3.57 -20.26 34.75
N GLU A 226 -2.88 -21.38 34.53
CA GLU A 226 -1.42 -21.45 34.51
C GLU A 226 -0.84 -20.96 33.18
N ALA A 227 -1.55 -21.21 32.08
CA ALA A 227 -1.21 -20.75 30.74
C ALA A 227 -1.60 -19.29 30.46
#